data_AF-A0A8S1KT37-F1
#
_entry.id   AF-A0A8S1KT37-F1
#
_cell.length_a   1.000
_cell.length_b   1.000
_cell.length_c   1.000
_cell.angle_alpha   90.00
_cell.angle_beta   90.00
_cell.angle_gamma   90.00
#
_symmetry.space_group_name_H-M   'P 1'
#
loop_
_entity.id
_entity.type
_entity.pdbx_description
1 polymer ?
#
loop_
_entity_poly.entity_id
_entity_poly.type
_entity_poly.pdbx_seq_one_letter_code
_entity_poly.pdbx_strand_id
1 'polypeptide(L)'
;MIHYLSKIDNFGAEFKQRIVHSEQEHKSIIGGIFTLSVYSVCMAYFIFVLQQWASGQILPKILIETAVAAFEKFEMPEELIELSFVRYDDSIIDPFATQGNILMPIAVVLENNKPISYQSILTNTETSNYGTNRIEMERMEIVKNARNDKTQENCRYYYLLITTCQQQYLKENQTCASNEEIQSYMKSTLVPIEVEVKLQQFNTRNKDLYEVEKLLQFSLQQNLTLKAELLFQKTNTVIDDHLIFQNSHSFTYFSDFSVLTQTITKNKNVQIIKDEVLIEIAFKVDPIEVKQSVTYVKIGEMLAEVGSIASLLLAASWFIQQFNREEMENTIIDEIISVYYPQFRNLRKVKNCMGKTIEIKHEKELINQEEFQKWYEKVRKNVLLKLSVVNQLHEISRLYFILRSQTTYQQMLKYQNYGIQLPPKIFEKHSDEINNELPSKEMKIEDYDLESSNMITSGLCDEDLNILSYKKINIHQN
;
A
#
# COMPACT_ATOMS: atom_id res chain seq x y z
N MET A 1 -35.71 -16.35 -9.29
CA MET A 1 -34.33 -16.21 -8.77
C MET A 1 -33.28 -16.32 -9.87
N ILE A 2 -33.30 -17.37 -10.71
CA ILE A 2 -32.31 -17.59 -11.78
C ILE A 2 -32.22 -16.43 -12.81
N HIS A 3 -33.35 -15.86 -13.24
CA HIS A 3 -33.37 -14.69 -14.12
C HIS A 3 -32.83 -13.38 -13.50
N TYR A 4 -32.71 -13.29 -12.17
CA TYR A 4 -32.10 -12.12 -11.53
C TYR A 4 -30.58 -12.19 -11.61
N LEU A 5 -29.99 -13.39 -11.54
CA LEU A 5 -28.54 -13.58 -11.65
C LEU A 5 -28.02 -13.10 -13.00
N SER A 6 -28.71 -13.44 -14.09
CA SER A 6 -28.33 -12.95 -15.42
C SER A 6 -28.48 -11.42 -15.57
N LYS A 7 -29.32 -10.75 -14.78
CA LYS A 7 -29.42 -9.27 -14.85
C LYS A 7 -28.27 -8.55 -14.16
N ILE A 8 -27.68 -9.19 -13.15
CA ILE A 8 -26.58 -8.64 -12.32
C ILE A 8 -25.22 -8.83 -12.99
N ASP A 9 -25.14 -9.64 -14.06
CA ASP A 9 -23.92 -9.79 -14.85
C ASP A 9 -23.49 -8.44 -15.44
N ASN A 10 -22.42 -7.88 -14.88
CA ASN A 10 -21.74 -6.67 -15.35
C ASN A 10 -20.62 -7.00 -16.34
N PHE A 11 -20.39 -8.28 -16.62
CA PHE A 11 -19.37 -8.79 -17.54
C PHE A 11 -20.00 -9.36 -18.81
N GLY A 12 -21.20 -8.86 -19.16
CA GLY A 12 -21.90 -9.23 -20.38
C GLY A 12 -21.07 -8.94 -21.63
N ALA A 13 -21.22 -9.79 -22.66
CA ALA A 13 -20.56 -9.60 -23.93
C ALA A 13 -21.41 -8.70 -24.83
N GLU A 14 -20.82 -7.63 -25.37
CA GLU A 14 -21.50 -6.78 -26.34
C GLU A 14 -21.66 -7.49 -27.68
N PHE A 15 -22.88 -7.49 -28.21
CA PHE A 15 -23.15 -7.99 -29.56
C PHE A 15 -22.83 -6.91 -30.61
N LYS A 16 -21.78 -7.13 -31.41
CA LYS A 16 -21.29 -6.14 -32.39
C LYS A 16 -22.09 -6.08 -33.69
N GLN A 17 -22.97 -7.04 -34.01
CA GLN A 17 -23.77 -6.99 -35.25
C GLN A 17 -25.05 -6.18 -35.02
N ARG A 18 -24.98 -4.89 -35.37
CA ARG A 18 -26.00 -3.89 -35.09
C ARG A 18 -27.07 -3.87 -36.20
N ILE A 19 -28.22 -4.51 -35.99
CA ILE A 19 -29.38 -4.38 -36.90
C ILE A 19 -30.62 -3.76 -36.19
N VAL A 20 -30.66 -3.68 -34.85
CA VAL A 20 -31.75 -3.01 -34.11
C VAL A 20 -31.17 -2.12 -33.01
N HIS A 21 -31.82 -0.97 -32.74
CA HIS A 21 -31.43 0.09 -31.78
C HIS A 21 -31.46 -0.31 -30.28
N SER A 22 -31.46 -1.60 -29.96
CA SER A 22 -31.44 -2.10 -28.58
C SER A 22 -30.11 -2.80 -28.35
N GLU A 23 -29.22 -2.20 -27.56
CA GLU A 23 -28.05 -2.88 -27.00
C GLU A 23 -28.53 -4.12 -26.23
N GLN A 24 -28.28 -5.31 -26.77
CA GLN A 24 -28.47 -6.55 -26.03
C GLN A 24 -27.08 -7.10 -25.73
N GLU A 25 -26.55 -6.69 -24.58
CA GLU A 25 -25.45 -7.40 -23.93
C GLU A 25 -25.91 -8.84 -23.65
N HIS A 26 -25.15 -9.83 -24.11
CA HIS A 26 -25.39 -11.20 -23.71
C HIS A 26 -24.89 -11.38 -22.27
N LYS A 27 -25.83 -11.58 -21.36
CA LYS A 27 -25.59 -11.76 -19.93
C LYS A 27 -25.88 -13.19 -19.51
N SER A 28 -24.93 -13.82 -18.83
CA SER A 28 -25.06 -15.21 -18.41
C SER A 28 -25.30 -15.32 -16.90
N ILE A 29 -25.88 -16.45 -16.48
CA ILE A 29 -26.06 -16.78 -15.06
C ILE A 29 -24.70 -16.96 -14.39
N ILE A 30 -23.73 -17.54 -15.10
CA ILE A 30 -22.36 -17.77 -14.62
C ILE A 30 -21.65 -16.43 -14.40
N GLY A 31 -21.79 -15.50 -15.35
CA GLY A 31 -21.27 -14.13 -15.23
C GLY A 31 -21.86 -13.42 -14.01
N GLY A 32 -23.17 -13.53 -13.80
CA GLY A 32 -23.84 -12.98 -12.62
C GLY A 32 -23.34 -13.53 -11.28
N ILE A 33 -23.11 -14.85 -11.18
CA ILE A 33 -22.53 -15.50 -9.99
C ILE A 33 -21.11 -14.96 -9.74
N PHE A 34 -20.31 -14.82 -10.79
CA PHE A 34 -18.96 -14.30 -10.66
C PHE A 34 -18.94 -12.81 -10.31
N THR A 35 -19.80 -11.98 -10.89
CA THR A 35 -19.96 -10.57 -10.52
C THR A 35 -20.25 -10.43 -9.03
N LEU A 36 -21.19 -11.22 -8.51
CA LEU A 36 -21.52 -11.22 -7.09
C LEU A 36 -20.33 -11.68 -6.23
N SER A 37 -19.58 -12.69 -6.70
CA SER A 37 -18.42 -13.22 -5.99
C SER A 37 -17.28 -12.21 -5.92
N VAL A 38 -16.95 -11.56 -7.03
CA VAL A 38 -15.91 -10.51 -7.10
C VAL A 38 -16.29 -9.33 -6.21
N TYR A 39 -17.52 -8.81 -6.31
CA TYR A 39 -17.93 -7.70 -5.45
C TYR A 39 -17.96 -8.09 -3.97
N SER A 40 -18.36 -9.32 -3.64
CA SER A 40 -18.31 -9.82 -2.26
C SER A 40 -16.87 -9.88 -1.73
N VAL A 41 -15.91 -10.36 -2.52
CA VAL A 41 -14.49 -10.42 -2.13
C VAL A 41 -13.92 -9.02 -1.98
N CYS A 42 -14.20 -8.10 -2.93
CA CYS A 42 -13.79 -6.71 -2.83
C CYS A 42 -14.34 -6.02 -1.58
N MET A 43 -15.63 -6.24 -1.27
CA MET A 43 -16.28 -5.67 -0.09
C MET A 43 -15.69 -6.23 1.21
N ALA A 44 -15.47 -7.56 1.28
CA ALA A 44 -14.84 -8.19 2.43
C ALA A 44 -13.42 -7.66 2.65
N TYR A 45 -12.64 -7.51 1.57
CA TYR A 45 -11.30 -6.95 1.63
C TYR A 45 -11.32 -5.48 2.07
N PHE A 46 -12.25 -4.67 1.54
CA PHE A 46 -12.42 -3.28 1.98
C PHE A 46 -12.72 -3.18 3.48
N ILE A 47 -13.65 -3.99 4.00
CA ILE A 47 -13.97 -4.04 5.44
C ILE A 47 -12.74 -4.45 6.25
N PHE A 48 -11.99 -5.45 5.79
CA PHE A 48 -10.76 -5.90 6.44
C PHE A 48 -9.72 -4.78 6.52
N VAL A 49 -9.44 -4.09 5.41
CA VAL A 49 -8.49 -2.97 5.38
C VAL A 49 -8.96 -1.82 6.27
N LEU A 50 -10.25 -1.49 6.26
CA LEU A 50 -10.83 -0.45 7.11
C LEU A 50 -10.71 -0.79 8.59
N GLN A 51 -10.86 -2.06 8.97
CA GLN A 51 -10.62 -2.53 10.33
C GLN A 51 -9.14 -2.41 10.73
N GLN A 52 -8.21 -2.79 9.85
CA GLN A 52 -6.77 -2.65 10.11
C GLN A 52 -6.36 -1.19 10.28
N TRP A 53 -6.93 -0.31 9.46
CA TRP A 53 -6.72 1.12 9.53
C TRP A 53 -7.30 1.72 10.82
N ALA A 54 -8.56 1.40 11.15
CA ALA A 54 -9.22 1.90 12.35
C ALA A 54 -8.57 1.41 13.66
N SER A 55 -7.97 0.22 13.65
CA SER A 55 -7.25 -0.33 14.80
C SER A 55 -5.79 0.13 14.91
N GLY A 56 -5.31 0.98 14.01
CA GLY A 56 -3.94 1.50 14.01
C GLY A 56 -2.89 0.41 13.74
N GLN A 57 -3.26 -0.69 13.08
CA GLN A 57 -2.33 -1.77 12.74
C GLN A 57 -1.49 -1.46 11.50
N ILE A 58 -1.88 -0.45 10.72
CA ILE A 58 -1.11 0.02 9.58
C ILE A 58 0.00 0.93 10.10
N LEU A 59 1.24 0.49 9.95
CA LEU A 59 2.41 1.24 10.40
C LEU A 59 2.52 2.58 9.65
N PRO A 60 2.80 3.69 10.36
CA PRO A 60 3.04 4.97 9.71
C PRO A 60 4.35 4.95 8.92
N LYS A 61 4.44 5.82 7.92
CA LYS A 61 5.68 6.09 7.18
C LYS A 61 6.55 6.98 8.04
N ILE A 62 7.77 6.53 8.35
CA ILE A 62 8.74 7.28 9.14
C ILE A 62 9.89 7.70 8.22
N LEU A 63 10.14 9.00 8.13
CA LEU A 63 11.30 9.58 7.47
C LEU A 63 12.22 10.18 8.52
N ILE A 64 13.50 9.83 8.48
CA ILE A 64 14.52 10.35 9.40
C ILE A 64 15.55 11.11 8.57
N GLU A 65 15.74 12.38 8.90
CA GLU A 65 16.74 13.25 8.32
C GLU A 65 17.66 13.77 9.43
N THR A 66 18.94 13.95 9.12
CA THR A 66 19.91 14.55 10.05
C THR A 66 20.31 15.92 9.56
N ALA A 67 20.27 16.92 10.42
CA ALA A 67 20.68 18.28 10.13
C ALA A 67 21.74 18.75 11.14
N VAL A 68 22.62 19.67 10.72
CA VAL A 68 23.61 20.27 11.63
C VAL A 68 23.12 21.65 12.06
N ALA A 69 22.89 21.84 13.36
CA ALA A 69 22.47 23.12 13.93
C ALA A 69 23.70 23.96 14.34
N ALA A 70 23.78 25.20 13.85
CA ALA A 70 24.85 26.13 14.23
C ALA A 70 24.57 26.84 15.57
N PHE A 71 23.29 27.01 15.89
CA PHE A 71 22.81 27.55 17.15
C PHE A 71 21.71 26.66 17.70
N GLU A 72 21.76 26.41 19.00
CA GLU A 72 20.78 25.57 19.65
C GLU A 72 20.62 25.97 21.10
N LYS A 73 19.37 26.15 21.50
CA LYS A 73 18.96 26.39 22.88
C LYS A 73 17.99 25.29 23.25
N PHE A 74 18.28 24.61 24.35
CA PHE A 74 17.43 23.54 24.85
C PHE A 74 17.30 23.64 26.36
N GLU A 75 16.06 23.66 26.82
CA GLU A 75 15.72 23.58 28.24
C GLU A 75 15.46 22.12 28.57
N MET A 76 16.36 21.51 29.34
CA MET A 76 16.20 20.16 29.85
C MET A 76 14.91 20.08 30.69
N PRO A 77 14.09 19.03 30.53
CA PRO A 77 12.98 18.79 31.44
C PRO A 77 13.49 18.56 32.87
N GLU A 78 12.62 18.76 33.85
CA GLU A 78 12.92 18.40 35.24
C GLU A 78 13.19 16.88 35.31
N GLU A 79 14.15 16.47 36.15
CA GLU A 79 14.53 15.06 36.39
C GLU A 79 15.27 14.33 35.24
N LEU A 80 15.80 15.02 34.22
CA LEU A 80 16.52 14.35 33.13
C LEU A 80 17.73 13.51 33.60
N ILE A 81 18.42 13.95 34.67
CA ILE A 81 19.67 13.36 35.12
C ILE A 81 19.63 13.13 36.62
N GLU A 82 19.97 11.91 37.00
CA GLU A 82 19.98 11.46 38.39
C GLU A 82 21.29 10.77 38.71
N LEU A 83 21.75 10.99 39.92
CA LEU A 83 22.99 10.45 40.45
C LEU A 83 22.66 9.61 41.67
N SER A 84 23.16 8.38 41.69
CA SER A 84 23.05 7.50 42.84
C SER A 84 24.31 6.67 43.04
N PHE A 85 24.43 6.08 44.22
CA PHE A 85 25.51 5.17 44.55
C PHE A 85 24.98 3.73 44.56
N VAL A 86 25.68 2.82 43.87
CA VAL A 86 25.26 1.42 43.80
C VAL A 86 25.75 0.67 45.04
N ARG A 87 24.85 0.40 45.98
CA ARG A 87 25.19 -0.30 47.22
C ARG A 87 24.95 -1.82 47.08
N TYR A 88 26.03 -2.60 47.10
CA TYR A 88 25.96 -4.07 47.04
C TYR A 88 25.86 -4.75 48.42
N ASP A 89 26.31 -4.07 49.47
CA ASP A 89 26.29 -4.55 50.86
C ASP A 89 25.89 -3.40 51.78
N ASP A 90 25.10 -3.72 52.80
CA ASP A 90 24.63 -2.79 53.82
C ASP A 90 25.75 -2.21 54.68
N SER A 91 26.92 -2.85 54.69
CA SER A 91 28.13 -2.35 55.35
C SER A 91 28.80 -1.16 54.64
N ILE A 92 28.46 -0.91 53.37
CA ILE A 92 29.09 0.14 52.56
C ILE A 92 28.41 1.48 52.85
N ILE A 93 29.23 2.45 53.26
CA ILE A 93 28.78 3.81 53.55
C ILE A 93 28.30 4.47 52.26
N ASP A 94 27.13 5.10 52.30
CA ASP A 94 26.66 5.95 51.21
C ASP A 94 27.53 7.21 51.15
N PRO A 95 28.32 7.41 50.08
CA PRO A 95 29.23 8.53 49.99
C PRO A 95 28.54 9.87 49.82
N PHE A 96 27.23 9.90 49.52
CA PHE A 96 26.42 11.09 49.30
C PHE A 96 25.50 11.43 50.49
N ALA A 97 25.74 10.83 51.66
CA ALA A 97 25.03 11.17 52.90
C ALA A 97 25.18 12.66 53.25
N THR A 98 24.11 13.33 53.70
CA THR A 98 24.20 14.75 54.10
C THR A 98 24.96 14.99 55.41
N GLN A 99 25.02 13.97 56.27
CA GLN A 99 25.85 13.96 57.48
C GLN A 99 27.02 13.01 57.26
N GLY A 100 28.23 13.45 57.55
CA GLY A 100 29.43 12.64 57.29
C GLY A 100 29.63 12.38 55.79
N ASN A 101 29.35 13.38 54.95
CA ASN A 101 29.47 13.27 53.50
C ASN A 101 30.92 12.97 53.08
N ILE A 102 31.12 12.02 52.16
CA ILE A 102 32.45 11.65 51.67
C ILE A 102 32.69 12.27 50.28
N LEU A 103 31.70 12.15 49.39
CA LEU A 103 31.75 12.66 48.03
C LEU A 103 30.73 13.77 47.83
N MET A 104 31.14 14.82 47.16
CA MET A 104 30.30 15.99 46.97
C MET A 104 30.06 16.23 45.48
N PRO A 105 28.81 16.06 45.01
CA PRO A 105 28.39 16.47 43.69
C PRO A 105 28.20 18.00 43.66
N ILE A 106 28.90 18.66 42.74
CA ILE A 106 28.84 20.10 42.51
C ILE A 106 28.40 20.33 41.07
N ALA A 107 27.29 21.04 40.89
CA ALA A 107 26.91 21.58 39.59
C ALA A 107 27.67 22.88 39.33
N VAL A 108 28.32 22.96 38.18
CA VAL A 108 29.04 24.15 37.71
C VAL A 108 28.42 24.63 36.41
N VAL A 109 28.03 25.90 36.38
CA VAL A 109 27.53 26.55 35.17
C VAL A 109 28.65 27.37 34.57
N LEU A 110 28.95 27.15 33.29
CA LEU A 110 29.90 27.98 32.55
C LEU A 110 29.16 28.79 31.50
N GLU A 111 29.53 30.06 31.40
CA GLU A 111 29.11 30.96 30.33
C GLU A 111 30.37 31.48 29.63
N ASN A 112 30.46 31.30 28.31
CA ASN A 112 31.65 31.63 27.52
C ASN A 112 32.96 31.05 28.10
N ASN A 113 32.92 29.78 28.51
CA ASN A 113 34.02 29.04 29.13
C ASN A 113 34.52 29.63 30.47
N LYS A 114 33.72 30.47 31.13
CA LYS A 114 34.02 30.98 32.47
C LYS A 114 32.97 30.46 33.46
N PRO A 115 33.38 29.89 34.60
CA PRO A 115 32.44 29.45 35.62
C PRO A 115 31.75 30.66 36.25
N ILE A 116 30.43 30.64 36.27
CA ILE A 116 29.59 31.70 36.86
C ILE A 116 28.97 31.28 38.19
N SER A 117 28.77 29.98 38.42
CA SER A 117 28.17 29.44 39.64
C SER A 117 28.74 28.06 39.98
N TYR A 118 28.85 27.80 41.28
CA TYR A 118 29.17 26.50 41.86
C TYR A 118 28.11 26.20 42.92
N GLN A 119 27.34 25.14 42.75
CA GLN A 119 26.27 24.78 43.67
C GLN A 119 26.35 23.30 44.03
N SER A 120 26.38 23.01 45.33
CA SER A 120 26.18 21.63 45.80
C SER A 120 24.76 21.20 45.51
N ILE A 121 24.62 20.07 44.82
CA ILE A 121 23.33 19.46 44.47
C ILE A 121 22.93 18.34 45.43
N LEU A 122 23.63 18.21 46.58
CA LEU A 122 23.21 17.29 47.64
C LEU A 122 21.81 17.66 48.15
N THR A 123 20.86 16.75 47.95
CA THR A 123 19.49 16.80 48.45
C THR A 123 19.21 15.59 49.33
N ASN A 124 18.22 15.70 50.21
CA ASN A 124 17.92 14.71 51.25
C ASN A 124 16.53 14.10 51.09
N THR A 125 15.97 14.15 49.90
CA THR A 125 14.53 14.01 49.69
C THR A 125 14.11 12.59 49.35
N GLU A 126 14.94 11.82 48.65
CA GLU A 126 14.55 10.50 48.13
C GLU A 126 15.68 9.46 48.15
N THR A 127 15.31 8.21 48.37
CA THR A 127 16.21 7.06 48.32
C THR A 127 16.11 6.38 46.96
N SER A 128 17.26 6.07 46.36
CA SER A 128 17.40 5.26 45.15
C SER A 128 16.92 3.83 45.35
N ASN A 129 16.83 3.07 44.26
CA ASN A 129 16.54 1.63 44.27
C ASN A 129 17.58 0.81 45.07
N TYR A 130 18.76 1.38 45.35
CA TYR A 130 19.81 0.75 46.15
C TYR A 130 19.78 1.16 47.63
N GLY A 131 18.75 1.91 48.07
CA GLY A 131 18.65 2.43 49.43
C GLY A 131 19.70 3.49 49.77
N THR A 132 20.23 4.18 48.75
CA THR A 132 21.20 5.28 48.86
C THR A 132 20.54 6.60 48.49
N ASN A 133 21.15 7.73 48.80
CA ASN A 133 20.63 9.04 48.45
C ASN A 133 20.56 9.21 46.93
N ARG A 134 19.39 9.60 46.44
CA ARG A 134 19.13 9.97 45.05
C ARG A 134 19.30 11.48 44.90
N ILE A 135 20.16 11.88 43.98
CA ILE A 135 20.45 13.28 43.69
C ILE A 135 19.95 13.59 42.29
N GLU A 136 18.99 14.50 42.20
CA GLU A 136 18.43 14.93 40.93
C GLU A 136 19.02 16.28 40.52
N MET A 137 19.31 16.42 39.23
CA MET A 137 19.74 17.69 38.69
C MET A 137 18.54 18.61 38.42
N GLU A 138 18.66 19.86 38.87
CA GLU A 138 17.70 20.92 38.56
C GLU A 138 17.66 21.22 37.05
N ARG A 139 16.58 21.87 36.61
CA ARG A 139 16.34 22.26 35.22
C ARG A 139 17.53 23.01 34.61
N MET A 140 18.15 22.43 33.58
CA MET A 140 19.31 23.01 32.89
C MET A 140 18.93 23.63 31.55
N GLU A 141 19.56 24.75 31.19
CA GLU A 141 19.39 25.39 29.89
C GLU A 141 20.70 25.39 29.11
N ILE A 142 20.88 24.42 28.21
CA ILE A 142 22.10 24.32 27.42
C ILE A 142 21.96 25.20 26.19
N VAL A 143 22.91 26.13 26.03
CA VAL A 143 22.96 27.05 24.89
C VAL A 143 24.25 26.82 24.14
N LYS A 144 24.13 26.52 22.86
CA LYS A 144 25.24 26.34 21.93
C LYS A 144 25.19 27.42 20.88
N ASN A 145 26.30 28.13 20.72
CA ASN A 145 26.50 29.13 19.70
C ASN A 145 27.83 28.84 18.98
N ALA A 146 27.82 27.89 18.05
CA ALA A 146 29.04 27.37 17.43
C ALA A 146 29.79 28.41 16.58
N ARG A 147 29.11 29.49 16.17
CA ARG A 147 29.68 30.56 15.33
C ARG A 147 30.05 31.81 16.13
N ASN A 148 29.85 31.82 17.45
CA ASN A 148 29.99 33.00 18.29
C ASN A 148 29.25 34.21 17.70
N ASP A 149 28.04 33.99 17.20
CA ASP A 149 27.21 35.05 16.67
C ASP A 149 26.78 35.97 17.82
N LYS A 150 27.17 37.25 17.74
CA LYS A 150 26.89 38.25 18.77
C LYS A 150 25.41 38.60 18.88
N THR A 151 24.60 38.21 17.90
CA THR A 151 23.14 38.42 17.92
C THR A 151 22.40 37.34 18.72
N GLN A 152 23.08 36.25 19.05
CA GLN A 152 22.53 35.10 19.77
C GLN A 152 23.04 35.07 21.22
N GLU A 153 22.39 34.25 22.04
CA GLU A 153 22.80 34.02 23.42
C GLU A 153 24.21 33.41 23.49
N ASN A 154 24.90 33.70 24.60
CA ASN A 154 26.24 33.18 24.87
C ASN A 154 26.20 31.66 25.07
N CYS A 155 27.30 30.97 24.75
CA CYS A 155 27.40 29.54 25.03
C CYS A 155 27.29 29.30 26.53
N ARG A 156 26.35 28.43 26.94
CA ARG A 156 26.11 28.01 28.32
C ARG A 156 26.22 26.50 28.42
N TYR A 157 27.10 26.03 29.30
CA TYR A 157 27.37 24.61 29.55
C TYR A 157 27.20 24.29 31.03
N TYR A 158 26.85 23.04 31.31
CA TYR A 158 26.72 22.51 32.67
C TYR A 158 27.72 21.39 32.86
N TYR A 159 28.34 21.38 34.04
CA TYR A 159 29.24 20.33 34.48
C TYR A 159 28.75 19.80 35.82
N LEU A 160 28.75 18.49 35.97
CA LEU A 160 28.64 17.81 37.25
C LEU A 160 30.04 17.35 37.67
N LEU A 161 30.52 17.90 38.77
CA LEU A 161 31.80 17.55 39.35
C LEU A 161 31.56 16.71 40.60
N ILE A 162 32.25 15.59 40.70
CA ILE A 162 32.26 14.77 41.92
C ILE A 162 33.64 14.93 42.53
N THR A 163 33.70 15.56 43.69
CA THR A 163 34.92 15.82 44.45
C THR A 163 34.84 15.18 45.83
N THR A 164 35.93 15.16 46.58
CA THR A 164 35.87 14.88 48.02
C THR A 164 35.12 15.99 48.74
N CYS A 165 34.46 15.66 49.85
CA CYS A 165 33.71 16.66 50.61
C CYS A 165 34.61 17.82 51.06
N GLN A 166 34.14 19.04 50.86
CA GLN A 166 34.81 20.28 51.26
C GLN A 166 33.81 21.22 51.91
N GLN A 167 34.20 21.82 53.03
CA GLN A 167 33.32 22.67 53.82
C GLN A 167 32.78 23.89 53.05
N GLN A 168 33.51 24.38 52.05
CA GLN A 168 33.18 25.59 51.30
C GLN A 168 31.91 25.48 50.43
N TYR A 169 31.48 24.27 50.09
CA TYR A 169 30.32 24.03 49.22
C TYR A 169 29.11 23.45 49.97
N LEU A 170 29.24 23.21 51.28
CA LEU A 170 28.16 22.66 52.10
C LEU A 170 27.09 23.70 52.42
N LYS A 171 25.83 23.26 52.46
CA LYS A 171 24.71 24.04 53.00
C LYS A 171 24.72 23.99 54.54
N GLU A 172 24.01 24.90 55.20
CA GLU A 172 24.04 25.10 56.67
C GLU A 172 23.77 23.84 57.53
N ASN A 173 23.15 22.80 56.95
CA ASN A 173 22.81 21.54 57.64
C ASN A 173 23.61 20.32 57.18
N GLN A 174 24.69 20.50 56.42
CA GLN A 174 25.50 19.40 55.89
C GLN A 174 26.86 19.34 56.58
N THR A 175 27.41 18.15 56.75
CA THR A 175 28.74 17.94 57.37
C THR A 175 29.58 16.97 56.53
N CYS A 176 30.89 17.23 56.44
CA CYS A 176 31.83 16.27 55.84
C CYS A 176 32.24 15.19 56.85
N ALA A 177 32.56 14.01 56.34
CA ALA A 177 33.27 12.97 57.09
C ALA A 177 34.67 13.44 57.51
N SER A 178 35.27 12.74 58.46
CA SER A 178 36.67 12.97 58.84
C SER A 178 37.63 12.67 57.68
N ASN A 179 38.80 13.31 57.67
CA ASN A 179 39.80 13.09 56.63
C ASN A 179 40.27 11.63 56.59
N GLU A 180 40.33 10.96 57.75
CA GLU A 180 40.69 9.55 57.87
C GLU A 180 39.63 8.65 57.22
N GLU A 181 38.34 8.92 57.43
CA GLU A 181 37.23 8.20 56.80
C GLU A 181 37.23 8.38 55.29
N ILE A 182 37.40 9.62 54.81
CA ILE A 182 37.48 9.92 53.37
C ILE A 182 38.64 9.15 52.74
N GLN A 183 39.83 9.17 53.35
CA GLN A 183 40.99 8.44 52.83
C GLN A 183 40.81 6.91 52.89
N SER A 184 40.16 6.40 53.94
CA SER A 184 39.85 4.98 54.06
C SER A 184 38.88 4.53 52.97
N TYR A 185 37.81 5.30 52.73
CA TYR A 185 36.84 5.05 51.68
C TYR A 185 37.50 5.01 50.29
N MET A 186 38.31 6.03 49.97
CA MET A 186 38.99 6.12 48.66
C MET A 186 40.01 5.00 48.41
N LYS A 187 40.54 4.34 49.46
CA LYS A 187 41.47 3.20 49.34
C LYS A 187 40.76 1.85 49.26
N SER A 188 39.61 1.72 49.89
CA SER A 188 38.93 0.44 50.13
C SER A 188 37.88 0.10 49.07
N THR A 189 37.36 1.09 48.36
CA THR A 189 36.06 0.96 47.69
C THR A 189 36.17 1.17 46.17
N LEU A 190 35.90 0.11 45.40
CA LEU A 190 35.74 0.13 43.94
C LEU A 190 34.26 0.18 43.54
N VAL A 191 33.45 0.95 44.25
CA VAL A 191 32.00 0.94 44.05
C VAL A 191 31.64 2.00 43.00
N PRO A 192 30.83 1.63 41.98
CA PRO A 192 30.47 2.55 40.92
C PRO A 192 29.44 3.57 41.40
N ILE A 193 29.61 4.78 40.88
CA ILE A 193 28.60 5.83 40.90
C ILE A 193 27.76 5.64 39.65
N GLU A 194 26.45 5.58 39.82
CA GLU A 194 25.49 5.44 38.73
C GLU A 194 24.90 6.80 38.38
N VAL A 195 24.91 7.12 37.10
CA VAL A 195 24.22 8.26 36.51
C VAL A 195 23.12 7.71 35.64
N GLU A 196 21.88 7.96 36.02
CA GLU A 196 20.71 7.67 35.23
C GLU A 196 20.35 8.88 34.38
N VAL A 197 20.11 8.64 33.10
CA VAL A 197 19.68 9.66 32.15
C VAL A 197 18.35 9.23 31.58
N LYS A 198 17.30 9.99 31.89
CA LYS A 198 15.96 9.80 31.32
C LYS A 198 15.93 10.41 29.92
N LEU A 199 15.54 9.63 28.92
CA LEU A 199 15.36 10.05 27.53
C LEU A 199 13.91 9.87 27.13
N GLN A 200 13.52 10.43 25.99
CA GLN A 200 12.18 10.29 25.46
C GLN A 200 12.21 9.65 24.08
N GLN A 201 11.24 8.79 23.80
CA GLN A 201 11.04 8.22 22.47
C GLN A 201 9.59 8.37 22.06
N PHE A 202 9.36 8.59 20.78
CA PHE A 202 8.00 8.70 20.25
C PHE A 202 7.41 7.32 19.96
N ASN A 203 6.26 7.03 20.57
CA ASN A 203 5.52 5.79 20.33
C ASN A 203 4.53 5.98 19.17
N THR A 204 4.79 5.30 18.05
CA THR A 204 3.93 5.37 16.84
C THR A 204 2.56 4.72 16.99
N ARG A 205 2.32 3.96 18.07
CA ARG A 205 1.01 3.35 18.35
C ARG A 205 0.15 4.26 19.22
N ASN A 206 0.74 4.81 20.29
CA ASN A 206 0.03 5.66 21.24
C ASN A 206 0.01 7.13 20.83
N LYS A 207 0.88 7.54 19.89
CA LYS A 207 1.09 8.92 19.45
C LYS A 207 1.62 9.85 20.54
N ASP A 208 2.25 9.28 21.55
CA ASP A 208 2.78 10.01 22.70
C ASP A 208 4.28 9.71 22.90
N LEU A 209 4.94 10.58 23.64
CA LEU A 209 6.29 10.34 24.12
C LEU A 209 6.24 9.38 25.31
N TYR A 210 7.18 8.44 25.36
CA TYR A 210 7.42 7.60 26.52
C TYR A 210 8.88 7.71 26.94
N GLU A 211 9.12 7.52 28.22
CA GLU A 211 10.45 7.68 28.82
C GLU A 211 11.25 6.38 28.70
N VAL A 212 12.55 6.54 28.47
CA VAL A 212 13.54 5.47 28.37
C VAL A 212 14.75 5.86 29.19
N GLU A 213 15.08 5.04 30.18
CA GLU A 213 16.21 5.28 31.08
C GLU A 213 17.49 4.65 30.51
N LYS A 214 18.60 5.38 30.59
CA LYS A 214 19.95 4.84 30.33
C LYS A 214 20.82 5.04 31.54
N LEU A 215 21.45 3.94 31.98
CA LEU A 215 22.34 3.93 33.14
C LEU A 215 23.80 4.00 32.68
N LEU A 216 24.56 4.90 33.29
CA LEU A 216 26.01 5.03 33.15
C LEU A 216 26.65 4.73 34.50
N GLN A 217 27.68 3.89 34.50
CA GLN A 217 28.40 3.56 35.74
C GLN A 217 29.83 4.04 35.65
N PHE A 218 30.25 4.80 36.65
CA PHE A 218 31.58 5.38 36.77
C PHE A 218 32.28 4.85 38.02
N SER A 219 33.43 4.20 37.83
CA SER A 219 34.25 3.75 38.95
C SER A 219 35.25 4.82 39.36
N LEU A 220 35.33 5.09 40.66
CA LEU A 220 36.29 6.04 41.20
C LEU A 220 37.71 5.49 41.18
N GLN A 221 38.67 6.36 40.89
CA GLN A 221 40.09 6.05 40.95
C GLN A 221 40.83 7.14 41.71
N GLN A 222 41.62 6.76 42.72
CA GLN A 222 42.23 7.73 43.64
C GLN A 222 43.19 8.71 42.96
N ASN A 223 43.87 8.32 41.88
CA ASN A 223 44.94 9.11 41.26
C ASN A 223 44.55 9.74 39.92
N LEU A 224 43.33 9.47 39.45
CA LEU A 224 42.88 9.83 38.12
C LEU A 224 41.54 10.55 38.21
N THR A 225 41.39 11.58 37.40
CA THR A 225 40.12 12.25 37.15
C THR A 225 39.51 11.63 35.91
N LEU A 226 38.30 11.10 36.03
CA LEU A 226 37.50 10.68 34.90
C LEU A 226 36.75 11.88 34.33
N LYS A 227 36.94 12.17 33.05
CA LYS A 227 36.14 13.14 32.30
C LYS A 227 35.16 12.40 31.40
N ALA A 228 33.90 12.74 31.46
CA ALA A 228 32.86 12.26 30.56
C ALA A 228 32.16 13.46 29.91
N GLU A 229 31.95 13.42 28.60
CA GLU A 229 31.09 14.37 27.91
C GLU A 229 29.86 13.62 27.43
N LEU A 230 28.69 14.04 27.90
CA LEU A 230 27.40 13.56 27.42
C LEU A 230 26.90 14.51 26.34
N LEU A 231 26.87 14.03 25.10
CA LEU A 231 26.38 14.77 23.94
C LEU A 231 24.95 14.34 23.65
N PHE A 232 23.98 15.15 24.08
CA PHE A 232 22.56 14.88 23.89
C PHE A 232 22.11 15.16 22.46
N GLN A 233 21.50 14.18 21.82
CA GLN A 233 20.97 14.29 20.48
C GLN A 233 19.52 14.78 20.53
N LYS A 234 19.28 16.00 20.07
CA LYS A 234 17.94 16.55 19.93
C LYS A 234 17.22 15.90 18.75
N THR A 235 15.99 15.48 19.01
CA THR A 235 15.06 15.01 17.99
C THR A 235 13.86 15.93 17.92
N ASN A 236 13.55 16.37 16.71
CA ASN A 236 12.34 17.09 16.36
C ASN A 236 11.45 16.17 15.53
N THR A 237 10.36 15.71 16.14
CA THR A 237 9.40 14.78 15.53
C THR A 237 8.17 15.55 15.09
N VAL A 238 7.92 15.59 13.78
CA VAL A 238 6.72 16.18 13.16
C VAL A 238 5.77 15.07 12.79
N ILE A 239 4.51 15.16 13.25
CA ILE A 239 3.52 14.10 13.09
C ILE A 239 2.36 14.61 12.26
N ASP A 240 2.05 13.94 11.15
CA ASP A 240 0.85 14.13 10.34
C ASP A 240 -0.09 12.95 10.59
N ASP A 241 -1.05 13.13 11.49
CA ASP A 241 -1.99 12.08 11.91
C ASP A 241 -3.43 12.29 11.45
N HIS A 242 -3.64 13.29 10.59
CA HIS A 242 -4.96 13.65 10.13
C HIS A 242 -5.41 12.81 8.93
N LEU A 243 -6.71 12.53 8.91
CA LEU A 243 -7.33 11.57 7.99
C LEU A 243 -7.35 12.02 6.53
N ILE A 244 -7.48 13.34 6.30
CA ILE A 244 -7.69 13.94 4.97
C ILE A 244 -6.67 15.05 4.69
N PHE A 245 -6.63 16.08 5.54
CA PHE A 245 -5.79 17.26 5.34
C PHE A 245 -4.58 17.23 6.25
N GLN A 246 -3.46 17.80 5.78
CA GLN A 246 -2.25 17.90 6.59
C GLN A 246 -2.49 18.88 7.74
N ASN A 247 -2.39 18.37 8.96
CA ASN A 247 -2.24 19.19 10.15
C ASN A 247 -1.20 18.51 11.01
N SER A 248 -0.09 19.21 11.25
CA SER A 248 1.05 18.65 11.92
C SER A 248 1.22 19.24 13.31
N HIS A 249 1.57 18.38 14.25
CA HIS A 249 2.09 18.78 15.56
C HIS A 249 3.52 18.29 15.68
N SER A 250 4.32 19.01 16.46
CA SER A 250 5.74 18.72 16.63
C SER A 250 6.10 18.49 18.09
N PHE A 251 6.90 17.46 18.34
CA PHE A 251 7.57 17.23 19.62
C PHE A 251 9.06 17.50 19.48
N THR A 252 9.65 18.05 20.53
CA THR A 252 11.08 18.32 20.63
C THR A 252 11.59 17.71 21.92
N TYR A 253 12.50 16.75 21.82
CA TYR A 253 12.98 15.97 22.96
C TYR A 253 14.40 15.40 22.71
N PHE A 254 15.02 14.82 23.74
CA PHE A 254 16.26 14.05 23.58
C PHE A 254 15.94 12.57 23.38
N SER A 255 16.30 12.04 22.22
CA SER A 255 16.09 10.64 21.87
C SER A 255 17.23 9.74 22.31
N ASP A 256 18.44 10.31 22.34
CA ASP A 256 19.67 9.60 22.63
C ASP A 256 20.74 10.58 23.15
N PHE A 257 21.83 10.03 23.65
CA PHE A 257 23.09 10.74 23.88
C PHE A 257 24.28 9.83 23.60
N SER A 258 25.40 10.43 23.22
CA SER A 258 26.68 9.74 23.14
C SER A 258 27.59 10.13 24.31
N VAL A 259 28.44 9.20 24.74
CA VAL A 259 29.38 9.39 25.84
C VAL A 259 30.81 9.41 25.31
N LEU A 260 31.53 10.49 25.56
CA LEU A 260 32.96 10.58 25.29
C LEU A 260 33.71 10.60 26.62
N THR A 261 34.44 9.52 26.92
CA THR A 261 35.20 9.42 28.18
C THR A 261 36.69 9.60 27.97
N GLN A 262 37.35 10.29 28.89
CA GLN A 262 38.80 10.45 28.95
C GLN A 262 39.27 10.37 30.40
N THR A 263 40.49 9.92 30.63
CA THR A 263 41.07 9.83 31.96
C THR A 263 42.32 10.69 32.03
N ILE A 264 42.40 11.57 33.03
CA ILE A 264 43.50 12.54 33.17
C ILE A 264 44.09 12.41 34.58
N THR A 265 45.40 12.60 34.72
CA THR A 265 46.04 12.66 36.04
C THR A 265 45.57 13.90 36.81
N LYS A 266 45.21 13.71 38.09
CA LYS A 266 44.67 14.77 38.98
C LYS A 266 45.42 16.10 38.91
N ASN A 267 46.75 16.08 38.93
CA ASN A 267 47.60 17.28 38.93
C ASN A 267 47.36 18.23 37.75
N LYS A 268 46.82 17.75 36.62
CA LYS A 268 46.49 18.59 35.46
C LYS A 268 45.11 19.25 35.57
N ASN A 269 44.16 18.70 36.33
CA ASN A 269 42.79 19.21 36.39
C ASN A 269 42.59 20.41 37.34
N VAL A 270 43.45 20.51 38.36
CA VAL A 270 43.44 21.59 39.37
C VAL A 270 43.58 23.00 38.75
N GLN A 271 44.02 23.10 37.48
CA GLN A 271 44.16 24.37 36.78
C GLN A 271 42.83 24.99 36.35
N ILE A 272 41.75 24.21 36.23
CA ILE A 272 40.45 24.68 35.71
C ILE A 272 39.46 24.91 36.85
N ILE A 273 39.34 23.91 37.72
CA ILE A 273 38.58 23.97 38.97
C ILE A 273 39.64 23.79 40.05
N LYS A 274 39.80 24.74 40.97
CA LYS A 274 40.92 24.81 41.93
C LYS A 274 40.96 23.66 42.96
N ASP A 275 40.21 22.59 42.72
CA ASP A 275 39.94 21.49 43.63
C ASP A 275 40.22 20.13 42.98
N GLU A 276 40.40 19.10 43.81
CA GLU A 276 40.63 17.73 43.36
C GLU A 276 39.34 17.07 42.87
N VAL A 277 39.06 17.23 41.58
CA VAL A 277 37.92 16.56 40.95
C VAL A 277 38.23 15.07 40.67
N LEU A 278 37.33 14.18 41.09
CA LEU A 278 37.40 12.74 40.82
C LEU A 278 36.68 12.37 39.53
N ILE A 279 35.47 12.91 39.32
CA ILE A 279 34.69 12.73 38.10
C ILE A 279 34.20 14.10 37.63
N GLU A 280 34.31 14.35 36.34
CA GLU A 280 33.83 15.55 35.65
C GLU A 280 32.93 15.11 34.51
N ILE A 281 31.64 15.42 34.60
CA ILE A 281 30.66 15.10 33.57
C ILE A 281 30.20 16.40 32.93
N ALA A 282 30.51 16.61 31.66
CA ALA A 282 30.07 17.76 30.89
C ALA A 282 28.79 17.42 30.12
N PHE A 283 27.75 18.22 30.26
CA PHE A 283 26.51 18.09 29.49
C PHE A 283 26.54 19.06 28.31
N LYS A 284 26.42 18.53 27.09
CA LYS A 284 26.45 19.30 25.85
C LYS A 284 25.36 18.82 24.90
N VAL A 285 24.91 19.70 24.01
CA VAL A 285 24.01 19.33 22.91
C VAL A 285 24.84 18.97 21.67
N ASP A 286 24.56 17.79 21.11
CA ASP A 286 25.16 17.29 19.88
C ASP A 286 24.87 18.28 18.73
N PRO A 287 25.84 18.64 17.88
CA PRO A 287 25.56 19.46 16.69
C PRO A 287 24.57 18.83 15.70
N ILE A 288 24.38 17.52 15.75
CA ILE A 288 23.52 16.77 14.85
C ILE A 288 22.12 16.69 15.46
N GLU A 289 21.17 17.38 14.85
CA GLU A 289 19.74 17.30 15.12
C GLU A 289 19.12 16.21 14.24
N VAL A 290 18.24 15.40 14.82
CA VAL A 290 17.43 14.42 14.10
C VAL A 290 16.04 15.01 13.82
N LYS A 291 15.68 15.10 12.56
CA LYS A 291 14.33 15.47 12.12
C LYS A 291 13.58 14.21 11.73
N GLN A 292 12.57 13.87 12.51
CA GLN A 292 11.73 12.72 12.27
C GLN A 292 10.37 13.20 11.75
N SER A 293 9.92 12.67 10.62
CA SER A 293 8.57 12.91 10.10
C SER A 293 7.79 11.61 10.16
N VAL A 294 6.67 11.60 10.88
CA VAL A 294 5.78 10.45 11.04
C VAL A 294 4.46 10.75 10.34
N THR A 295 4.21 10.08 9.22
CA THR A 295 3.00 10.26 8.43
C THR A 295 2.13 9.02 8.53
N TYR A 296 0.94 9.16 9.13
CA TYR A 296 -0.04 8.09 9.19
C TYR A 296 -0.75 7.91 7.85
N VAL A 297 -1.20 6.68 7.58
CA VAL A 297 -1.86 6.34 6.32
C VAL A 297 -3.19 7.08 6.21
N LYS A 298 -3.32 7.87 5.15
CA LYS A 298 -4.51 8.65 4.85
C LYS A 298 -5.59 7.78 4.21
N ILE A 299 -6.84 8.20 4.35
CA ILE A 299 -7.96 7.45 3.75
C ILE A 299 -7.83 7.34 2.23
N GLY A 300 -7.25 8.36 1.57
CA GLY A 300 -7.00 8.33 0.13
C GLY A 300 -5.99 7.27 -0.29
N GLU A 301 -4.92 7.07 0.49
CA GLU A 301 -3.93 6.01 0.23
C GLU A 301 -4.55 4.63 0.42
N MET A 302 -5.34 4.45 1.49
CA MET A 302 -6.07 3.20 1.76
C MET A 302 -7.07 2.87 0.64
N LEU A 303 -7.86 3.85 0.19
CA LEU A 303 -8.81 3.68 -0.91
C LEU A 303 -8.10 3.36 -2.23
N ALA A 304 -6.92 3.94 -2.48
CA ALA A 304 -6.12 3.63 -3.65
C ALA A 304 -5.60 2.18 -3.62
N GLU A 305 -5.17 1.67 -2.47
CA GLU A 305 -4.74 0.28 -2.29
C GLU A 305 -5.90 -0.70 -2.54
N VAL A 306 -7.06 -0.45 -1.92
CA VAL A 306 -8.27 -1.24 -2.18
C VAL A 306 -8.69 -1.16 -3.64
N GLY A 307 -8.65 0.04 -4.23
CA GLY A 307 -8.96 0.28 -5.63
C GLY A 307 -8.04 -0.48 -6.59
N SER A 308 -6.75 -0.61 -6.26
CA SER A 308 -5.78 -1.36 -7.06
C SER A 308 -6.12 -2.85 -7.10
N ILE A 309 -6.42 -3.46 -5.94
CA ILE A 309 -6.81 -4.88 -5.86
C ILE A 309 -8.17 -5.12 -6.52
N ALA A 310 -9.14 -4.21 -6.31
CA ALA A 310 -10.42 -4.28 -6.99
C ALA A 310 -10.26 -4.20 -8.51
N SER A 311 -9.37 -3.35 -9.01
CA SER A 311 -9.06 -3.22 -10.44
C SER A 311 -8.41 -4.50 -10.99
N LEU A 312 -7.53 -5.14 -10.24
CA LEU A 312 -6.94 -6.43 -10.62
C LEU A 312 -7.99 -7.55 -10.69
N LEU A 313 -8.91 -7.61 -9.72
CA LEU A 313 -10.01 -8.56 -9.73
C LEU A 313 -10.99 -8.30 -10.89
N LEU A 314 -11.24 -7.04 -11.20
CA LEU A 314 -12.01 -6.65 -12.39
C LEU A 314 -11.25 -7.00 -13.67
N ALA A 315 -9.93 -6.92 -13.73
CA ALA A 315 -9.18 -7.39 -14.91
C ALA A 315 -9.38 -8.89 -15.16
N ALA A 316 -9.54 -9.71 -14.11
CA ALA A 316 -9.90 -11.13 -14.24
C ALA A 316 -11.28 -11.34 -14.88
N SER A 317 -12.16 -10.32 -14.85
CA SER A 317 -13.46 -10.39 -15.51
C SER A 317 -13.37 -10.46 -17.04
N TRP A 318 -12.23 -10.08 -17.62
CA TRP A 318 -11.97 -10.22 -19.05
C TRP A 318 -12.14 -11.68 -19.52
N PHE A 319 -11.73 -12.66 -18.72
CA PHE A 319 -11.90 -14.09 -19.06
C PHE A 319 -13.37 -14.48 -19.18
N ILE A 320 -14.23 -13.87 -18.36
CA ILE A 320 -15.67 -14.15 -18.37
C ILE A 320 -16.35 -13.43 -19.51
N GLN A 321 -15.91 -12.22 -19.85
CA GLN A 321 -16.34 -11.57 -21.07
C GLN A 321 -16.02 -12.42 -22.30
N GLN A 322 -14.84 -13.05 -22.36
CA GLN A 322 -14.52 -14.00 -23.43
C GLN A 322 -15.43 -15.22 -23.42
N PHE A 323 -15.69 -15.81 -22.24
CA PHE A 323 -16.60 -16.94 -22.11
C PHE A 323 -18.04 -16.60 -22.54
N ASN A 324 -18.57 -15.46 -22.06
CA ASN A 324 -19.89 -14.94 -22.42
C ASN A 324 -19.98 -14.67 -23.93
N ARG A 325 -18.89 -14.21 -24.55
CA ARG A 325 -18.83 -14.01 -26.00
C ARG A 325 -18.89 -15.33 -26.76
N GLU A 326 -18.12 -16.33 -26.36
CA GLU A 326 -18.18 -17.66 -26.97
C GLU A 326 -19.57 -18.30 -26.81
N GLU A 327 -20.20 -18.15 -25.65
CA GLU A 327 -21.56 -18.64 -25.40
C GLU A 327 -22.58 -17.94 -26.32
N MET A 328 -22.48 -16.62 -26.46
CA MET A 328 -23.30 -15.83 -27.36
C MET A 328 -23.12 -16.27 -28.81
N GLU A 329 -21.88 -16.40 -29.29
CA GLU A 329 -21.58 -16.85 -30.66
C GLU A 329 -22.16 -18.25 -30.93
N ASN A 330 -22.03 -19.17 -29.98
CA ASN A 330 -22.61 -20.51 -30.10
C ASN A 330 -24.14 -20.48 -30.13
N THR A 331 -24.78 -19.63 -29.32
CA THR A 331 -26.23 -19.48 -29.28
C THR A 331 -26.78 -18.95 -30.60
N ILE A 332 -26.11 -17.96 -31.19
CA ILE A 332 -26.48 -17.39 -32.49
C ILE A 332 -26.32 -18.42 -33.62
N ILE A 333 -25.21 -19.15 -33.61
CA ILE A 333 -24.98 -20.24 -34.58
C ILE A 333 -26.09 -21.28 -34.46
N ASP A 334 -26.42 -21.70 -33.24
CA ASP A 334 -27.48 -22.67 -32.97
C ASP A 334 -28.85 -22.17 -33.46
N GLU A 335 -29.17 -20.91 -33.22
CA GLU A 335 -30.41 -20.28 -33.71
C GLU A 335 -30.46 -20.28 -35.24
N ILE A 336 -29.38 -19.92 -35.92
CA ILE A 336 -29.33 -19.90 -37.39
C ILE A 336 -29.40 -21.31 -37.96
N ILE A 337 -28.72 -22.29 -37.37
CA ILE A 337 -28.86 -23.69 -37.76
C ILE A 337 -30.32 -24.12 -37.63
N SER A 338 -31.01 -23.71 -36.58
CA SER A 338 -32.42 -24.05 -36.37
C SER A 338 -33.37 -23.46 -37.43
N VAL A 339 -33.01 -22.33 -38.05
CA VAL A 339 -33.77 -21.75 -39.18
C VAL A 339 -33.71 -22.66 -40.41
N TYR A 340 -32.53 -23.23 -40.72
CA TYR A 340 -32.36 -24.11 -41.88
C TYR A 340 -32.75 -25.58 -41.59
N TYR A 341 -32.63 -26.00 -40.33
CA TYR A 341 -32.92 -27.35 -39.87
C TYR A 341 -33.85 -27.29 -38.66
N PRO A 342 -35.18 -27.23 -38.85
CA PRO A 342 -36.14 -27.05 -37.76
C PRO A 342 -36.05 -28.13 -36.66
N GLN A 343 -35.69 -29.37 -37.04
CA GLN A 343 -35.48 -30.49 -36.13
C GLN A 343 -34.36 -30.22 -35.10
N PHE A 344 -33.42 -29.33 -35.42
CA PHE A 344 -32.35 -28.91 -34.51
C PHE A 344 -32.89 -28.21 -33.26
N ARG A 345 -34.05 -27.54 -33.37
CA ARG A 345 -34.72 -26.88 -32.24
C ARG A 345 -35.17 -27.85 -31.14
N ASN A 346 -35.43 -29.10 -31.52
CA ASN A 346 -35.88 -30.15 -30.60
C ASN A 346 -34.72 -30.91 -29.93
N LEU A 347 -33.47 -30.60 -30.28
CA LEU A 347 -32.29 -31.23 -29.68
C LEU A 347 -32.01 -30.69 -28.29
N ARG A 348 -31.84 -31.60 -27.32
CA ARG A 348 -31.33 -31.27 -25.99
C ARG A 348 -29.85 -31.63 -25.90
N LYS A 349 -29.00 -30.60 -25.85
CA LYS A 349 -27.56 -30.72 -25.63
C LYS A 349 -27.27 -30.66 -24.13
N VAL A 350 -26.77 -31.75 -23.54
CA VAL A 350 -26.26 -31.75 -22.16
C VAL A 350 -24.78 -31.38 -22.21
N LYS A 351 -24.43 -30.24 -21.61
CA LYS A 351 -23.04 -29.74 -21.57
C LYS A 351 -22.42 -29.99 -20.19
N ASN A 352 -21.10 -30.18 -20.14
CA ASN A 352 -20.34 -30.17 -18.89
C ASN A 352 -20.07 -28.74 -18.41
N CYS A 353 -19.45 -28.61 -17.23
CA CYS A 353 -19.06 -27.31 -16.66
C CYS A 353 -18.10 -26.49 -17.55
N MET A 354 -17.38 -27.15 -18.46
CA MET A 354 -16.48 -26.52 -19.44
C MET A 354 -17.18 -26.22 -20.78
N GLY A 355 -18.51 -26.36 -20.85
CA GLY A 355 -19.30 -26.10 -22.05
C GLY A 355 -19.22 -27.17 -23.15
N LYS A 356 -18.50 -28.28 -22.94
CA LYS A 356 -18.43 -29.39 -23.91
C LYS A 356 -19.72 -30.23 -23.84
N THR A 357 -20.31 -30.50 -25.00
CA THR A 357 -21.49 -31.37 -25.11
C THR A 357 -21.11 -32.82 -24.78
N ILE A 358 -21.70 -33.37 -23.72
CA ILE A 358 -21.52 -34.77 -23.28
C ILE A 358 -22.57 -35.67 -23.93
N GLU A 359 -23.83 -35.24 -23.98
CA GLU A 359 -24.93 -36.03 -24.53
C GLU A 359 -25.84 -35.17 -25.41
N ILE A 360 -26.36 -35.76 -26.48
CA ILE A 360 -27.34 -35.15 -27.38
C ILE A 360 -28.54 -36.07 -27.47
N LYS A 361 -29.72 -35.54 -27.11
CA LYS A 361 -30.98 -36.26 -27.14
C LYS A 361 -31.94 -35.62 -28.13
N HIS A 362 -32.49 -36.42 -29.04
CA HIS A 362 -33.61 -36.05 -29.90
C HIS A 362 -34.81 -36.90 -29.51
N GLU A 363 -35.89 -36.28 -29.03
CA GLU A 363 -37.15 -36.97 -28.68
C GLU A 363 -37.00 -38.22 -27.78
N LYS A 364 -35.98 -38.20 -26.90
CA LYS A 364 -35.55 -39.24 -25.93
C LYS A 364 -34.59 -40.31 -26.48
N GLU A 365 -34.28 -40.30 -27.77
CA GLU A 365 -33.26 -41.17 -28.36
C GLU A 365 -31.86 -40.55 -28.24
N LEU A 366 -30.87 -41.40 -27.98
CA LEU A 366 -29.46 -41.00 -27.94
C LEU A 366 -28.91 -40.98 -29.37
N ILE A 367 -28.44 -39.82 -29.81
CA ILE A 367 -27.76 -39.67 -31.09
C ILE A 367 -26.28 -40.04 -30.91
N ASN A 368 -25.69 -40.67 -31.93
CA ASN A 368 -24.24 -40.91 -31.96
C ASN A 368 -23.48 -39.57 -31.91
N GLN A 369 -22.77 -39.35 -30.81
CA GLN A 369 -22.09 -38.10 -30.51
C GLN A 369 -21.02 -37.74 -31.56
N GLU A 370 -20.25 -38.71 -32.05
CA GLU A 370 -19.17 -38.46 -33.00
C GLU A 370 -19.69 -38.03 -34.37
N GLU A 371 -20.73 -38.70 -34.86
CA GLU A 371 -21.36 -38.37 -36.13
C GLU A 371 -22.04 -37.01 -36.08
N PHE A 372 -22.76 -36.74 -35.00
CA PHE A 372 -23.37 -35.42 -34.79
C PHE A 372 -22.32 -34.32 -34.72
N GLN A 373 -21.21 -34.54 -34.02
CA GLN A 373 -20.17 -33.52 -33.90
C GLN A 373 -19.52 -33.22 -35.24
N LYS A 374 -19.21 -34.24 -36.05
CA LYS A 374 -18.70 -34.05 -37.42
C LYS A 374 -19.68 -33.26 -38.31
N TRP A 375 -20.97 -33.60 -38.23
CA TRP A 375 -22.02 -32.87 -38.95
C TRP A 375 -22.13 -31.42 -38.45
N TYR A 376 -22.18 -31.23 -37.14
CA TYR A 376 -22.32 -29.91 -36.51
C TYR A 376 -21.14 -29.00 -36.84
N GLU A 377 -19.90 -29.50 -36.82
CA GLU A 377 -18.71 -28.74 -37.22
C GLU A 377 -18.76 -28.31 -38.69
N LYS A 378 -19.22 -29.21 -39.59
CA LYS A 378 -19.41 -28.88 -41.01
C LYS A 378 -20.46 -27.79 -41.20
N VAL A 379 -21.62 -27.95 -40.57
CA VAL A 379 -22.72 -26.97 -40.66
C VAL A 379 -22.32 -25.65 -40.02
N ARG A 380 -21.69 -25.67 -38.86
CA ARG A 380 -21.15 -24.49 -38.16
C ARG A 380 -20.19 -23.71 -39.05
N LYS A 381 -19.24 -24.39 -39.70
CA LYS A 381 -18.30 -23.75 -40.64
C LYS A 381 -19.06 -23.04 -41.77
N ASN A 382 -20.08 -23.67 -42.33
CA ASN A 382 -20.91 -23.08 -43.38
C ASN A 382 -21.70 -21.86 -42.86
N VAL A 383 -22.27 -21.95 -41.66
CA VAL A 383 -22.99 -20.84 -41.02
C VAL A 383 -22.06 -19.66 -40.75
N LEU A 384 -20.86 -19.91 -40.21
CA LEU A 384 -19.85 -18.87 -39.97
C LEU A 384 -19.42 -18.18 -41.27
N LEU A 385 -19.20 -18.94 -42.35
CA LEU A 385 -18.92 -18.36 -43.67
C LEU A 385 -20.09 -17.51 -44.16
N LYS A 386 -21.33 -17.97 -43.99
CA LYS A 386 -22.53 -17.24 -44.39
C LYS A 386 -22.77 -15.97 -43.58
N LEU A 387 -22.43 -15.97 -42.29
CA LEU A 387 -22.54 -14.83 -41.39
C LEU A 387 -21.40 -13.83 -41.49
N SER A 388 -20.37 -14.14 -42.27
CA SER A 388 -19.31 -13.17 -42.52
C SER A 388 -19.90 -11.92 -43.17
N VAL A 389 -19.42 -10.75 -42.75
CA VAL A 389 -19.89 -9.45 -43.29
C VAL A 389 -19.76 -9.41 -44.81
N VAL A 390 -18.68 -10.01 -45.34
CA VAL A 390 -18.45 -10.12 -46.79
C VAL A 390 -19.56 -10.92 -47.47
N ASN A 391 -19.95 -12.06 -46.93
CA ASN A 391 -21.01 -12.87 -47.51
C ASN A 391 -22.39 -12.20 -47.33
N GLN A 392 -22.64 -11.54 -46.20
CA GLN A 392 -23.87 -10.76 -46.01
C GLN A 392 -23.98 -9.63 -47.04
N LEU A 393 -22.90 -8.88 -47.27
CA LEU A 393 -22.85 -7.83 -48.30
C LEU A 393 -23.05 -8.41 -49.69
N HIS A 394 -22.44 -9.56 -49.99
CA HIS A 394 -22.60 -10.24 -51.27
C HIS A 394 -24.05 -10.67 -51.50
N GLU A 395 -24.69 -11.31 -50.53
CA GLU A 395 -26.09 -11.75 -50.64
C GLU A 395 -27.06 -10.57 -50.71
N ILE A 396 -26.82 -9.50 -49.93
CA ILE A 396 -27.59 -8.25 -50.06
C ILE A 396 -27.43 -7.66 -51.47
N SER A 397 -26.21 -7.67 -52.01
CA SER A 397 -25.94 -7.18 -53.37
C SER A 397 -26.66 -8.04 -54.42
N ARG A 398 -26.68 -9.37 -54.27
CA ARG A 398 -27.43 -10.28 -55.15
C ARG A 398 -28.92 -10.00 -55.09
N LEU A 399 -29.48 -9.85 -53.89
CA LEU A 399 -30.89 -9.48 -53.71
C LEU A 399 -31.19 -8.13 -54.35
N TYR A 400 -30.30 -7.14 -54.20
CA TYR A 400 -30.41 -5.85 -54.86
C TYR A 400 -30.42 -5.99 -56.39
N PHE A 401 -29.55 -6.82 -56.97
CA PHE A 401 -29.54 -7.09 -58.41
C PHE A 401 -30.80 -7.81 -58.90
N ILE A 402 -31.30 -8.78 -58.14
CA ILE A 402 -32.57 -9.46 -58.45
C ILE A 402 -33.72 -8.46 -58.43
N LEU A 403 -33.79 -7.62 -57.40
CA LEU A 403 -34.82 -6.59 -57.30
C LEU A 403 -34.71 -5.56 -58.44
N ARG A 404 -33.50 -5.18 -58.83
CA ARG A 404 -33.23 -4.26 -59.94
C ARG A 404 -33.58 -4.86 -61.31
N SER A 405 -33.41 -6.16 -61.50
CA SER A 405 -33.79 -6.80 -62.76
C SER A 405 -35.31 -6.85 -62.94
N GLN A 406 -36.07 -6.84 -61.83
CA GLN A 406 -37.53 -6.89 -61.83
C GLN A 406 -38.19 -5.51 -61.70
N THR A 407 -37.45 -4.49 -61.24
CA THR A 407 -37.99 -3.16 -60.90
C THR A 407 -37.12 -2.05 -61.50
N THR A 408 -37.74 -1.08 -62.17
CA THR A 408 -36.97 0.06 -62.73
C THR A 408 -36.33 0.89 -61.62
N TYR A 409 -35.15 1.47 -61.90
CA TYR A 409 -34.39 2.29 -60.93
C TYR A 409 -35.24 3.40 -60.28
N GLN A 410 -36.10 4.07 -61.05
CA GLN A 410 -36.99 5.11 -60.53
C GLN A 410 -38.05 4.59 -59.55
N GLN A 411 -38.50 3.34 -59.71
CA GLN A 411 -39.42 2.69 -58.77
C GLN A 411 -38.69 2.26 -57.50
N MET A 412 -37.44 1.77 -57.60
CA MET A 412 -36.62 1.45 -56.43
C MET A 412 -36.32 2.69 -55.58
N LEU A 413 -35.98 3.82 -56.20
CA LEU A 413 -35.80 5.10 -55.49
C LEU A 413 -37.09 5.56 -54.81
N LYS A 414 -38.26 5.34 -55.42
CA LYS A 414 -39.54 5.61 -54.77
C LYS A 414 -39.74 4.70 -53.54
N TYR A 415 -39.51 3.40 -53.65
CA TYR A 415 -39.65 2.49 -52.51
C TYR A 415 -38.66 2.83 -51.37
N GLN A 416 -37.42 3.19 -51.70
CA GLN A 416 -36.40 3.60 -50.75
C GLN A 416 -36.77 4.92 -50.03
N ASN A 417 -37.27 5.92 -50.76
CA ASN A 417 -37.59 7.24 -50.19
C ASN A 417 -38.91 7.28 -49.42
N TYR A 418 -39.87 6.41 -49.76
CA TYR A 418 -41.19 6.37 -49.10
C TYR A 418 -41.33 5.27 -48.04
N GLY A 419 -40.34 4.39 -47.87
CA GLY A 419 -40.39 3.27 -46.91
C GLY A 419 -41.51 2.27 -47.20
N ILE A 420 -41.98 2.19 -48.45
CA ILE A 420 -43.12 1.35 -48.84
C ILE A 420 -42.65 -0.09 -49.01
N GLN A 421 -43.40 -1.05 -48.42
CA GLN A 421 -43.18 -2.48 -48.62
C GLN A 421 -43.27 -2.83 -50.11
N LEU A 422 -42.28 -3.57 -50.61
CA LEU A 422 -42.29 -4.08 -51.99
C LEU A 422 -43.61 -4.82 -52.26
N PRO A 423 -44.30 -4.55 -53.39
CA PRO A 423 -45.57 -5.19 -53.65
C PRO A 423 -45.38 -6.72 -53.74
N PRO A 424 -46.21 -7.53 -53.05
CA PRO A 424 -46.00 -8.97 -52.88
C PRO A 424 -45.99 -9.76 -54.21
N LYS A 425 -46.59 -9.19 -55.25
CA LYS A 425 -46.66 -9.76 -56.61
C LYS A 425 -45.30 -9.93 -57.31
N ILE A 426 -44.22 -9.34 -56.79
CA ILE A 426 -42.87 -9.47 -57.35
C ILE A 426 -42.30 -10.89 -57.11
N PHE A 427 -42.77 -11.61 -56.08
CA PHE A 427 -42.19 -12.87 -55.63
C PHE A 427 -43.05 -14.12 -55.90
N GLU A 428 -44.20 -13.99 -56.56
CA GLU A 428 -45.07 -15.15 -56.83
C GLU A 428 -44.62 -15.93 -58.09
N LYS A 429 -43.75 -16.95 -57.93
CA LYS A 429 -43.84 -18.20 -58.72
C LYS A 429 -43.05 -19.42 -58.18
N HIS A 430 -43.76 -20.56 -58.24
CA HIS A 430 -43.42 -21.99 -58.09
C HIS A 430 -42.77 -22.49 -56.78
N SER A 431 -43.64 -23.01 -55.92
CA SER A 431 -43.31 -23.85 -54.76
C SER A 431 -42.86 -25.24 -55.22
N ASP A 432 -41.55 -25.45 -55.35
CA ASP A 432 -40.97 -26.79 -55.25
C ASP A 432 -40.43 -26.92 -53.82
N GLU A 433 -41.04 -27.81 -53.03
CA GLU A 433 -40.64 -28.11 -51.66
C GLU A 433 -39.21 -28.70 -51.66
N ILE A 434 -38.25 -27.93 -51.14
CA ILE A 434 -36.90 -28.44 -50.88
C ILE A 434 -36.95 -29.24 -49.57
N ASN A 435 -37.05 -30.57 -49.67
CA ASN A 435 -36.97 -31.49 -48.54
C ASN A 435 -35.53 -31.57 -48.00
N ASN A 436 -35.23 -30.80 -46.96
CA ASN A 436 -34.01 -30.91 -46.17
C ASN A 436 -34.26 -31.77 -44.91
N GLU A 437 -34.48 -33.07 -45.07
CA GLU A 437 -34.51 -34.00 -43.93
C GLU A 437 -33.09 -34.27 -43.40
N LEU A 438 -32.96 -34.47 -42.08
CA LEU A 438 -31.72 -34.98 -41.51
C LEU A 438 -31.46 -36.41 -42.03
N PRO A 439 -30.19 -36.80 -42.27
CA PRO A 439 -29.89 -38.09 -42.87
C PRO A 439 -30.25 -39.23 -41.92
N SER A 440 -31.37 -39.89 -42.16
CA SER A 440 -31.65 -41.22 -41.63
C SER A 440 -31.29 -42.26 -42.68
N LYS A 441 -30.11 -42.89 -42.48
CA LYS A 441 -29.52 -44.03 -43.22
C LYS A 441 -29.03 -43.78 -44.66
N GLU A 442 -27.74 -44.10 -44.82
CA GLU A 442 -26.94 -44.34 -46.04
C GLU A 442 -27.10 -43.34 -47.20
N MET A 443 -26.19 -42.35 -47.24
CA MET A 443 -26.05 -41.43 -48.36
C MET A 443 -24.81 -41.79 -49.19
N LYS A 444 -25.01 -42.18 -50.46
CA LYS A 444 -23.95 -42.16 -51.47
C LYS A 444 -23.79 -40.72 -51.97
N ILE A 445 -22.53 -40.30 -52.07
CA ILE A 445 -22.12 -38.97 -52.52
C ILE A 445 -22.16 -38.99 -54.05
N GLU A 446 -23.10 -38.26 -54.64
CA GLU A 446 -23.00 -37.81 -56.03
C GLU A 446 -22.84 -36.29 -56.02
N ASP A 447 -21.78 -35.83 -56.68
CA ASP A 447 -21.45 -34.42 -56.84
C ASP A 447 -22.50 -33.74 -57.72
N TYR A 448 -23.26 -32.82 -57.13
CA TYR A 448 -24.10 -31.88 -57.88
C TYR A 448 -23.25 -30.66 -58.24
N ASP A 449 -22.68 -30.67 -59.45
CA ASP A 449 -22.19 -29.45 -60.09
C ASP A 449 -23.40 -28.64 -60.60
N LEU A 450 -23.63 -27.49 -59.97
CA LEU A 450 -24.61 -26.50 -60.43
C LEU A 450 -23.96 -25.60 -61.47
N GLU A 451 -24.03 -26.00 -62.75
CA GLU A 451 -23.85 -25.07 -63.86
C GLU A 451 -25.06 -24.13 -63.94
N SER A 452 -24.93 -22.94 -63.36
CA SER A 452 -25.84 -21.81 -63.61
C SER A 452 -25.05 -20.61 -64.12
N SER A 453 -24.50 -20.71 -65.32
CA SER A 453 -23.99 -19.56 -66.06
C SER A 453 -24.71 -19.49 -67.40
N ASN A 454 -25.74 -18.65 -67.47
CA ASN A 454 -26.12 -17.84 -68.63
C ASN A 454 -27.55 -17.32 -68.46
N MET A 455 -27.68 -16.10 -67.91
CA MET A 455 -28.64 -15.06 -68.29
C MET A 455 -28.61 -13.96 -67.23
N ILE A 456 -28.99 -12.74 -67.62
CA ILE A 456 -29.00 -11.48 -66.85
C ILE A 456 -27.71 -10.63 -66.99
N THR A 457 -27.46 -10.11 -68.20
CA THR A 457 -26.58 -8.94 -68.40
C THR A 457 -27.23 -7.83 -69.21
N SER A 458 -28.39 -8.05 -69.84
CA SER A 458 -29.13 -7.01 -70.56
C SER A 458 -29.92 -6.13 -69.58
N GLY A 459 -29.25 -5.14 -68.98
CA GLY A 459 -29.90 -4.14 -68.12
C GLY A 459 -29.04 -3.51 -67.02
N LEU A 460 -27.77 -3.91 -66.88
CA LEU A 460 -26.85 -3.38 -65.87
C LEU A 460 -26.01 -2.22 -66.45
N CYS A 461 -25.80 -1.16 -65.68
CA CYS A 461 -24.90 -0.04 -66.04
C CYS A 461 -23.47 -0.33 -65.55
N ASP A 462 -22.46 0.39 -66.05
CA ASP A 462 -21.04 0.13 -65.70
C ASP A 462 -20.74 0.27 -64.20
N GLU A 463 -21.49 1.10 -63.48
CA GLU A 463 -21.40 1.23 -62.01
C GLU A 463 -21.84 -0.04 -61.27
N ASP A 464 -22.78 -0.81 -61.84
CA ASP A 464 -23.28 -2.08 -61.27
C ASP A 464 -22.28 -3.22 -61.45
N LEU A 465 -21.58 -3.22 -62.58
CA LEU A 465 -20.56 -4.21 -62.90
C LEU A 465 -19.31 -4.03 -62.02
N ASN A 466 -19.03 -2.81 -61.55
CA ASN A 466 -17.95 -2.53 -60.61
C ASN A 466 -18.21 -3.07 -59.20
N ILE A 467 -19.46 -3.26 -58.79
CA ILE A 467 -19.80 -3.89 -57.51
C ILE A 467 -19.56 -5.41 -57.57
N LEU A 468 -19.76 -6.02 -58.75
CA LEU A 468 -19.56 -7.46 -59.01
C LEU A 468 -18.08 -7.83 -59.26
N SER A 469 -17.21 -6.85 -59.55
CA SER A 469 -15.81 -7.09 -59.92
C SER A 469 -14.86 -7.31 -58.73
N TYR A 470 -15.38 -7.49 -57.50
CA TYR A 470 -14.58 -7.86 -56.34
C TYR A 470 -13.99 -9.27 -56.50
N LYS A 471 -12.83 -9.31 -57.17
CA LYS A 471 -11.99 -10.48 -57.43
C LYS A 471 -11.63 -11.17 -56.11
N LYS A 472 -11.70 -12.51 -56.08
CA LYS A 472 -11.24 -13.39 -54.99
C LYS A 472 -10.00 -12.80 -54.30
N ILE A 473 -10.19 -12.28 -53.07
CA ILE A 473 -9.08 -12.01 -52.18
C ILE A 473 -8.62 -13.36 -51.65
N ASN A 474 -7.45 -13.82 -52.09
CA ASN A 474 -6.76 -14.94 -51.45
C ASN A 474 -6.46 -14.54 -50.00
N ILE A 475 -7.20 -15.13 -49.06
CA ILE A 475 -6.89 -15.03 -47.64
C ILE A 475 -5.70 -15.96 -47.40
N HIS A 476 -4.48 -15.39 -47.38
CA HIS A 476 -3.36 -16.07 -46.76
C HIS A 476 -3.60 -16.14 -45.24
N GLN A 477 -3.54 -17.35 -44.70
CA GLN A 477 -3.51 -17.60 -43.27
C GLN A 477 -2.19 -17.07 -42.70
N ASN A 478 -2.26 -16.21 -41.68
CA ASN A 478 -1.21 -15.99 -40.69
C ASN A 478 -1.67 -16.59 -39.37
#